data_AF-A0A2D1QYE5-F1
#
_entry.id   AF-A0A2D1QYE5-F1
#
_cell.length_a   1.000
_cell.length_b   1.000
_cell.length_c   1.000
_cell.angle_alpha   90.00
_cell.angle_beta   90.00
_cell.angle_gamma   90.00
#
_symmetry.space_group_name_H-M   'P 1'
#
loop_
_entity.id
_entity.type
_entity.pdbx_description
1 polymer ?
#
loop_
_entity_poly.entity_id
_entity_poly.type
_entity_poly.pdbx_seq_one_letter_code
_entity_poly.pdbx_strand_id
1 'polypeptide(L)'
;MLPCRVDAMIDNVGTVTWDHSLKSVKPGGVVVINGMVSGHMADTNLVPIFVEQLDVRESWRGRQVRFRLSAGGVLRSERMASYGRRCHSRPAWQTTHFGRKHS
;
A
#
# COMPACT_ATOMS: atom_id res chain seq x y z
N MET A 1 0.39 -21.20 9.84
CA MET A 1 0.61 -20.09 10.80
C MET A 1 2.06 -20.10 11.21
N LEU A 2 2.73 -18.95 11.23
CA LEU A 2 4.09 -18.86 11.78
C LEU A 2 4.04 -19.05 13.32
N PRO A 3 5.13 -19.53 13.95
CA PRO A 3 5.20 -19.71 15.40
C PRO A 3 4.99 -18.41 16.19
N CYS A 4 5.34 -17.27 15.58
CA CYS A 4 5.13 -15.92 16.10
C CYS A 4 4.66 -15.02 14.96
N ARG A 5 3.80 -14.02 15.26
CA ARG A 5 3.41 -13.00 14.28
C ARG A 5 4.60 -12.06 13.96
N VAL A 6 4.72 -11.64 12.70
CA VAL A 6 5.81 -10.80 12.19
C VAL A 6 5.36 -9.35 11.97
N ASP A 7 6.31 -8.42 11.95
CA ASP A 7 6.03 -7.01 11.66
C ASP A 7 5.77 -6.75 10.16
N ALA A 8 6.36 -7.57 9.29
CA ALA A 8 6.18 -7.52 7.84
C ALA A 8 6.18 -8.92 7.23
N MET A 9 5.25 -9.18 6.31
CA MET A 9 5.13 -10.43 5.54
C MET A 9 5.26 -10.13 4.05
N ILE A 10 5.92 -11.01 3.29
CA ILE A 10 5.96 -10.94 1.83
C ILE A 10 5.17 -12.12 1.27
N ASP A 11 4.14 -11.85 0.46
CA ASP A 11 3.31 -12.85 -0.19
C ASP A 11 3.53 -12.83 -1.72
N ASN A 12 3.83 -14.00 -2.29
CA ASN A 12 3.95 -14.23 -3.73
C ASN A 12 2.90 -15.23 -4.25
N VAL A 13 2.28 -15.99 -3.36
CA VAL A 13 1.36 -17.08 -3.71
C VAL A 13 -0.02 -16.51 -3.98
N GLY A 14 -0.51 -15.56 -3.18
CA GLY A 14 -1.79 -14.88 -3.42
C GLY A 14 -2.99 -15.66 -2.88
N THR A 15 -3.96 -15.96 -3.73
CA THR A 15 -5.30 -16.46 -3.33
C THR A 15 -5.28 -17.57 -2.26
N VAL A 16 -4.44 -18.60 -2.44
CA VAL A 16 -4.41 -19.75 -1.53
C VAL A 16 -3.83 -19.42 -0.15
N THR A 17 -2.93 -18.44 -0.05
CA THR A 17 -2.24 -18.09 1.20
C THR A 17 -2.80 -16.85 1.87
N TRP A 18 -3.71 -16.13 1.22
CA TRP A 18 -4.08 -14.79 1.64
C TRP A 18 -4.52 -14.67 3.10
N ASP A 19 -5.44 -15.53 3.55
CA ASP A 19 -5.88 -15.57 4.94
C ASP A 19 -4.74 -15.92 5.92
N HIS A 20 -3.87 -16.84 5.53
CA HIS A 20 -2.70 -17.20 6.32
C HIS A 20 -1.71 -16.04 6.42
N SER A 21 -1.51 -15.28 5.34
CA SER A 21 -0.65 -14.10 5.30
C SER A 21 -1.16 -13.01 6.25
N LEU A 22 -2.46 -12.68 6.19
CA LEU A 22 -3.06 -11.69 7.09
C LEU A 22 -2.89 -12.07 8.57
N LYS A 23 -3.15 -13.33 8.93
CA LYS A 23 -3.07 -13.78 10.33
C LYS A 23 -1.65 -13.89 10.87
N SER A 24 -0.65 -13.91 9.99
CA SER A 24 0.76 -13.99 10.38
C SER A 24 1.38 -12.65 10.72
N VAL A 25 0.67 -11.53 10.49
CA VAL A 25 1.18 -10.18 10.73
C VAL A 25 0.65 -9.63 12.07
N LYS A 26 1.51 -8.94 12.82
CA LYS A 26 1.13 -8.23 14.05
C LYS A 26 0.19 -7.08 13.72
N PRO A 27 -0.73 -6.68 14.62
CA PRO A 27 -1.49 -5.44 14.47
C PRO A 27 -0.58 -4.24 14.15
N GLY A 28 -0.97 -3.41 13.19
CA GLY A 28 -0.22 -2.27 12.67
C GLY A 28 0.92 -2.62 11.71
N GLY A 29 1.16 -3.91 11.45
CA GLY A 29 2.17 -4.39 10.52
C GLY A 29 1.73 -4.34 9.06
N VAL A 30 2.51 -4.95 8.18
CA VAL A 30 2.35 -4.82 6.72
C VAL A 30 2.47 -6.16 5.99
N VAL A 31 1.59 -6.36 5.00
CA VAL A 31 1.70 -7.43 4.00
C VAL A 31 2.13 -6.81 2.68
N VAL A 32 3.25 -7.28 2.13
CA VAL A 32 3.75 -6.89 0.81
C VAL A 32 3.45 -7.99 -0.19
N ILE A 33 2.65 -7.68 -1.20
CA ILE A 33 2.34 -8.57 -2.31
C ILE A 33 3.37 -8.35 -3.42
N ASN A 34 4.16 -9.37 -3.71
CA ASN A 34 5.13 -9.37 -4.81
C ASN A 34 4.65 -10.20 -6.01
N GLY A 35 3.54 -10.93 -5.87
CA GLY A 35 2.96 -11.76 -6.92
C GLY A 35 1.70 -12.47 -6.44
N MET A 36 1.04 -13.16 -7.35
CA MET A 36 -0.25 -13.81 -7.11
C MET A 36 -0.35 -15.11 -7.93
N VAL A 37 0.64 -15.99 -7.74
CA VAL A 37 0.84 -17.22 -8.53
C VAL A 37 -0.38 -18.13 -8.53
N SER A 38 -1.08 -18.23 -7.40
CA SER A 38 -2.28 -19.07 -7.25
C SER A 38 -3.58 -18.38 -7.68
N GLY A 39 -3.52 -17.13 -8.15
CA GLY A 39 -4.67 -16.34 -8.56
C GLY A 39 -4.73 -14.97 -7.88
N HIS A 40 -5.45 -14.05 -8.49
CA HIS A 40 -5.53 -12.63 -8.12
C HIS A 40 -6.84 -12.25 -7.40
N MET A 41 -7.72 -13.21 -7.14
CA MET A 41 -9.01 -13.00 -6.47
C MET A 41 -9.04 -13.77 -5.16
N ALA A 42 -8.92 -13.05 -4.04
CA ALA A 42 -8.92 -13.64 -2.71
C ALA A 42 -10.03 -13.02 -1.84
N ASP A 43 -10.83 -13.88 -1.20
CA ASP A 43 -11.78 -13.44 -0.18
C ASP A 43 -11.02 -12.89 1.02
N THR A 44 -11.41 -11.70 1.47
CA THR A 44 -10.63 -10.94 2.44
C THR A 44 -11.42 -10.69 3.71
N ASN A 45 -10.92 -11.18 4.84
CA ASN A 45 -11.39 -10.73 6.15
C ASN A 45 -10.96 -9.27 6.36
N LEU A 46 -11.94 -8.38 6.54
CA LEU A 46 -11.72 -6.95 6.67
C LEU A 46 -11.27 -6.53 8.09
N VAL A 47 -11.44 -7.40 9.10
CA VAL A 47 -11.07 -7.10 10.49
C VAL A 47 -9.57 -6.83 10.65
N PRO A 48 -8.64 -7.68 10.15
CA PRO A 48 -7.22 -7.37 10.21
C PRO A 48 -6.85 -6.04 9.51
N ILE A 49 -7.51 -5.73 8.40
CA ILE A 49 -7.21 -4.52 7.61
C ILE A 49 -7.64 -3.26 8.37
N PHE A 50 -8.87 -3.21 8.87
CA PHE A 50 -9.41 -1.98 9.45
C PHE A 50 -9.28 -1.87 10.96
N VAL A 51 -9.38 -2.99 11.69
CA VAL A 51 -9.33 -3.00 13.16
C VAL A 51 -7.91 -3.23 13.65
N GLU A 52 -7.22 -4.25 13.12
CA GLU A 52 -5.79 -4.47 13.42
C GLU A 52 -4.88 -3.53 12.62
N GLN A 53 -5.43 -2.69 11.75
CA GLN A 53 -4.70 -1.67 10.99
C GLN A 53 -3.55 -2.24 10.13
N LEU A 54 -3.73 -3.44 9.56
CA LEU A 54 -2.77 -3.99 8.62
C LEU A 54 -2.70 -3.15 7.35
N ASP A 55 -1.47 -2.84 6.93
CA ASP A 55 -1.19 -2.16 5.66
C ASP A 55 -0.94 -3.22 4.58
N VAL A 56 -1.51 -3.05 3.39
CA VAL A 56 -1.29 -3.94 2.25
C VAL A 56 -0.63 -3.15 1.13
N ARG A 57 0.53 -3.61 0.66
CA ARG A 57 1.35 -2.90 -0.33
C ARG A 57 1.80 -3.83 -1.44
N GLU A 58 2.06 -3.31 -2.62
CA GLU A 58 2.69 -4.06 -3.70
C GLU A 58 4.16 -3.68 -3.92
N SER A 59 4.98 -4.64 -4.40
CA SER A 59 6.36 -4.41 -4.85
C SER A 59 6.59 -4.61 -6.36
N TRP A 60 5.53 -4.86 -7.13
CA TRP A 60 5.59 -5.47 -8.48
C TRP A 60 6.21 -4.64 -9.64
N ARG A 61 6.62 -3.37 -9.47
CA ARG A 61 7.22 -2.59 -10.60
C ARG A 61 8.38 -1.70 -10.17
N GLY A 62 9.36 -2.27 -9.44
CA GLY A 62 10.52 -1.51 -8.96
C GLY A 62 10.18 -0.46 -7.90
N ARG A 63 8.95 -0.47 -7.36
CA ARG A 63 8.56 0.32 -6.21
C ARG A 63 9.23 -0.27 -4.97
N GLN A 64 10.11 0.51 -4.35
CA GLN A 64 10.76 0.11 -3.11
C GLN A 64 9.76 0.29 -1.96
N VAL A 65 9.41 -0.79 -1.28
CA VAL A 65 8.67 -0.70 -0.01
C VAL A 65 9.70 -0.45 1.08
N ARG A 66 9.77 0.78 1.56
CA ARG A 66 10.65 1.14 2.67
C ARG A 66 9.90 1.04 3.98
N PHE A 67 10.52 0.41 4.96
CA PHE A 67 9.98 0.36 6.31
C PHE A 67 10.77 1.28 7.23
N ARG A 68 10.06 1.98 8.11
CA ARG A 68 10.62 2.69 9.23
C ARG A 68 10.18 2.00 10.51
N LEU A 69 11.11 1.78 11.42
CA LEU A 69 10.79 1.33 12.77
C LEU A 69 10.01 2.44 13.48
N SER A 70 8.83 2.11 14.00
CA SER A 70 8.05 2.99 14.85
C SER A 70 8.45 2.80 16.32
N ALA A 71 8.05 3.75 17.18
CA ALA A 71 8.38 3.74 18.61
C ALA A 71 7.92 2.47 19.37
N GLY A 72 7.03 1.66 18.79
CA GLY A 72 6.57 0.37 19.33
C GLY A 72 7.27 -0.86 18.75
N GLY A 73 8.35 -0.71 17.98
CA GLY A 73 9.05 -1.83 17.32
C GLY A 73 8.36 -2.39 16.09
N VAL A 74 7.18 -1.88 15.72
CA VAL A 74 6.46 -2.27 14.50
C VAL A 74 7.02 -1.53 13.29
N LEU A 75 7.30 -2.26 12.22
CA LEU A 75 7.69 -1.70 10.93
C LEU A 75 6.49 -1.04 10.28
N ARG A 76 6.57 0.28 10.05
CA ARG A 76 5.56 1.02 9.30
C ARG A 76 6.12 1.34 7.92
N SER A 77 5.35 1.04 6.88
CA SER A 77 5.77 1.43 5.54
C SER A 77 5.85 2.96 5.47
N GLU A 78 6.97 3.49 5.01
CA GLU A 78 7.02 4.89 4.65
C GLU A 78 6.13 5.07 3.43
N ARG A 79 5.18 6.00 3.52
CA ARG A 79 4.41 6.42 2.36
C ARG A 79 5.41 7.06 1.39
N MET A 80 5.91 6.31 0.42
CA MET A 80 6.74 6.85 -0.65
C MET A 80 5.91 7.95 -1.30
N ALA A 81 6.34 9.21 -1.16
CA ALA A 81 5.82 10.29 -1.97
C ALA A 81 5.93 9.82 -3.42
N SER A 82 4.80 9.84 -4.15
CA SER A 82 4.72 9.43 -5.55
C SER A 82 5.99 9.88 -6.27
N TYR A 83 6.63 8.95 -6.97
CA TYR A 83 7.71 9.25 -7.91
C TYR A 83 7.10 10.12 -9.02
N GLY A 84 6.94 11.40 -8.73
CA GLY A 84 6.47 12.41 -9.65
C GLY A 84 7.54 12.54 -10.71
N ARG A 85 7.26 11.99 -11.89
CA ARG A 85 7.94 12.50 -13.09
C ARG A 85 7.77 14.01 -13.06
N ARG A 86 8.89 14.73 -13.00
CA ARG A 86 8.96 16.13 -13.43
C ARG A 86 8.64 16.17 -14.92
N CYS A 87 7.37 16.02 -15.28
CA CYS A 87 6.88 16.51 -16.56
C CYS A 87 6.86 18.03 -16.44
N HIS A 88 7.85 18.67 -17.06
CA HIS A 88 7.80 20.10 -17.34
C HIS A 88 6.64 20.33 -18.31
N SER A 89 5.48 20.72 -17.78
CA SER A 89 4.47 21.51 -18.50
C SER A 89 3.48 22.05 -17.48
N ARG A 90 3.26 23.35 -17.56
CA ARG A 90 2.55 24.21 -16.60
C ARG A 90 1.13 23.70 -16.33
N PRO A 91 0.63 23.70 -15.08
CA PRO A 91 -0.77 23.39 -14.82
C PRO A 91 -1.63 24.55 -15.33
N ALA A 92 -2.29 24.34 -16.47
CA ALA A 92 -3.33 25.22 -16.98
C ALA A 92 -4.67 24.85 -16.31
N TRP A 93 -4.84 25.19 -15.04
CA TRP A 93 -6.15 25.24 -14.41
C TRP A 93 -6.15 26.25 -13.28
N GLN A 94 -6.54 27.49 -13.57
CA GLN A 94 -7.21 28.35 -12.60
C GLN A 94 -8.19 29.29 -13.33
N THR A 95 -9.47 28.93 -13.20
CA THR A 95 -10.66 29.77 -12.97
C THR A 95 -10.99 30.93 -13.92
N THR A 96 -12.17 30.77 -14.54
CA THR A 96 -13.16 31.80 -14.92
C THR A 96 -12.98 33.15 -14.25
N HIS A 97 -12.74 34.18 -15.06
CA HIS A 97 -13.47 35.44 -15.08
C HIS A 97 -13.07 36.20 -16.34
N PHE A 98 -14.00 36.41 -17.28
CA PHE A 98 -13.93 37.62 -18.12
C PHE A 98 -15.33 37.97 -18.63
N GLY A 99 -16.01 38.79 -17.84
CA GLY A 99 -17.00 39.71 -18.38
C GLY A 99 -16.28 40.97 -18.85
N ARG A 100 -16.45 41.32 -20.14
CA ARG A 100 -16.88 42.62 -20.66
C ARG A 100 -16.58 42.67 -22.17
N LYS A 101 -17.64 42.89 -22.95
CA LYS A 101 -17.57 43.39 -24.33
C LYS A 101 -17.24 44.89 -24.31
N HIS A 102 -17.07 45.46 -25.51
CA HIS A 102 -16.74 46.83 -25.91
C HIS A 102 -15.23 47.01 -26.16
N SER A 103 -14.76 47.56 -27.28
CA SER A 103 -15.35 48.12 -28.50
C SER A 103 -14.31 48.02 -29.62
#